data_AF-A0A663BX47-F1
#
_entry.id   AF-A0A663BX47-F1
#
_cell.length_a   1.000
_cell.length_b   1.000
_cell.length_c   1.000
_cell.angle_alpha   90.00
_cell.angle_beta   90.00
_cell.angle_gamma   90.00
#
_symmetry.space_group_name_H-M   'P 1'
#
loop_
_entity.id
_entity.type
_entity.pdbx_description
1 polymer ?
#
loop_
_entity_poly.entity_id
_entity_poly.type
_entity_poly.pdbx_seq_one_letter_code
_entity_poly.pdbx_strand_id
1 'polypeptide(L)' 'MGYAERLDYISKVPCKALDNPKGKHPDTPFWTYIEFQNFIKSFDLQDYEELQRFTTIWLYYMTGVRVSEGLSL' A
#
# COMPACT_ATOMS: atom_id res chain seq x y z
N MET A 1 5.57 26.93 6.13
CA MET A 1 5.51 27.71 7.38
C MET A 1 4.79 26.88 8.41
N GLY A 2 5.26 26.90 9.66
CA GLY A 2 4.59 26.18 10.74
C GLY A 2 3.23 26.81 11.05
N TYR A 3 2.26 26.02 11.52
CA TYR A 3 0.94 26.56 11.87
C TYR A 3 1.03 27.67 12.93
N ALA A 4 1.89 27.51 13.94
CA ALA A 4 2.13 28.50 14.99
C ALA A 4 2.88 29.75 14.51
N GLU A 5 3.70 29.65 13.46
CA GLU A 5 4.38 30.79 12.82
C GLU A 5 3.36 31.65 12.05
N ARG A 6 2.33 31.04 11.46
CA ARG A 6 1.24 31.77 10.79
C ARG A 6 0.31 32.53 11.74
N LEU A 7 0.27 32.12 13.01
CA LEU A 7 -0.55 32.71 14.06
C LEU A 7 0.26 33.63 14.98
N ASP A 8 1.52 33.94 14.62
CA ASP A 8 2.46 34.77 15.40
C ASP A 8 2.74 34.29 16.83
N TYR A 9 2.45 33.02 17.16
CA TYR A 9 2.78 32.45 18.47
C TYR A 9 4.28 32.18 18.64
N ILE A 10 5.01 32.00 17.54
CA ILE A 10 6.46 31.79 17.53
C ILE A 10 7.10 32.54 16.36
N SER A 11 8.24 33.19 16.61
CA SER A 11 8.97 33.96 15.60
C SER A 11 9.87 33.08 14.70
N LYS A 12 10.31 31.91 15.18
CA LYS A 12 11.20 31.02 14.45
C LYS A 12 10.85 29.55 14.71
N VAL A 13 10.83 28.74 13.66
CA VAL A 13 10.61 27.29 13.76
C VAL A 13 11.98 26.57 13.85
N PRO A 14 12.40 26.10 15.04
CA PRO A 14 13.72 25.49 15.22
C PRO A 14 13.87 24.17 14.43
N CYS A 15 12.77 23.44 14.25
CA CYS A 15 12.78 22.14 13.57
C CYS A 15 12.99 22.24 12.05
N LYS A 16 12.89 23.43 11.46
CA LYS A 16 13.06 23.63 10.02
C LYS A 16 14.53 23.53 9.58
N ALA A 17 15.46 23.69 10.52
CA ALA A 17 16.90 23.55 10.30
C ALA A 17 17.39 22.10 10.54
N LEU A 18 16.52 21.20 11.02
CA LEU A 18 16.84 19.79 11.20
C LEU A 18 16.62 19.07 9.88
N ASP A 19 17.63 18.35 9.41
CA ASP A 19 17.48 17.45 8.28
C ASP A 19 16.78 16.17 8.75
N ASN A 20 15.85 15.66 7.93
CA ASN A 20 15.15 14.43 8.28
C ASN A 20 16.05 13.25 7.91
N PRO A 21 16.31 12.29 8.82
CA PRO A 21 17.04 11.09 8.44
C PRO A 21 16.30 10.44 7.26
N LYS A 22 17.02 10.22 6.16
CA LYS A 22 16.44 9.55 5.00
C LYS A 22 16.05 8.15 5.45
N GLY A 23 14.74 7.91 5.55
CA GLY A 23 14.23 6.57 5.78
C GLY A 23 14.78 5.65 4.70
N LYS A 24 15.29 4.49 5.09
CA LYS A 24 15.65 3.47 4.10
C LYS A 24 14.37 3.06 3.38
N HIS A 25 14.37 3.09 2.06
CA HIS A 25 13.26 2.52 1.31
C HIS A 25 13.13 1.04 1.68
N PRO A 26 11.90 0.57 1.99
CA PRO A 26 11.72 -0.83 2.33
C PRO A 26 12.04 -1.69 1.10
N ASP A 27 12.99 -2.61 1.25
CA ASP A 27 13.33 -3.62 0.26
C ASP A 27 12.22 -4.68 0.22
N THR A 28 11.07 -4.33 -0.36
CA THR A 28 9.91 -5.24 -0.47
C THR A 28 9.96 -5.93 -1.82
N PRO A 29 10.15 -7.27 -1.87
CA PRO A 29 10.14 -7.99 -3.14
C PRO A 29 8.72 -8.02 -3.73
N PHE A 30 8.64 -7.80 -5.04
CA PHE A 30 7.40 -7.93 -5.79
C PHE A 30 7.29 -9.33 -6.39
N TRP A 31 6.05 -9.77 -6.58
CA TRP A 31 5.79 -11.04 -7.23
C TRP A 31 6.10 -10.96 -8.73
N THR A 32 6.80 -11.97 -9.23
CA THR A 32 6.90 -12.21 -10.66
C THR A 32 5.61 -12.82 -11.19
N TYR A 33 5.38 -12.70 -12.51
CA TYR A 33 4.21 -13.29 -13.16
C TYR A 33 4.12 -14.82 -12.92
N ILE A 34 5.26 -15.52 -12.93
CA ILE A 34 5.32 -16.97 -12.73
C ILE A 34 4.91 -17.34 -11.30
N GLU A 35 5.40 -16.60 -10.30
CA GLU A 35 5.02 -16.81 -8.90
C GLU A 35 3.52 -16.57 -8.69
N PHE A 36 2.99 -15.50 -9.30
CA PHE A 36 1.56 -15.23 -9.26
C PHE A 36 0.73 -16.34 -9.91
N GLN A 37 1.13 -16.82 -11.09
CA GLN A 37 0.43 -17.91 -11.78
C GLN A 37 0.45 -19.23 -10.99
N ASN A 38 1.54 -19.51 -10.28
CA ASN A 38 1.63 -20.72 -9.45
C ASN A 38 0.75 -20.59 -8.21
N PHE A 39 0.72 -19.42 -7.58
CA PHE A 39 -0.12 -19.15 -6.42
C PHE A 39 -1.61 -19.19 -6.75
N ILE A 40 -2.05 -18.54 -7.83
CA ILE A 40 -3.48 -18.48 -8.15
C ILE A 40 -4.08 -19.84 -8.53
N LYS A 41 -3.23 -20.79 -8.96
CA LYS A 41 -3.64 -22.18 -9.26
C LYS A 41 -3.82 -23.04 -8.01
N SER A 42 -3.39 -22.59 -6.83
CA SER A 42 -3.54 -23.37 -5.61
C SER A 42 -4.95 -23.30 -5.02
N PHE A 43 -5.82 -22.42 -5.51
CA PHE A 43 -7.20 -22.30 -5.04
C PHE A 43 -8.10 -23.36 -5.69
N ASP A 44 -8.95 -23.98 -4.88
CA ASP A 44 -10.05 -24.82 -5.33
C ASP A 44 -11.26 -23.96 -5.70
N LEU A 45 -11.71 -24.07 -6.94
CA LEU A 45 -12.84 -23.29 -7.48
C LEU A 45 -14.19 -23.91 -7.12
N GLN A 46 -14.21 -25.08 -6.46
CA GLN A 46 -15.44 -25.72 -5.99
C GLN A 46 -15.88 -25.21 -4.61
N ASP A 47 -14.94 -24.70 -3.81
CA ASP A 47 -15.26 -24.08 -2.52
C ASP A 47 -15.61 -22.59 -2.69
N TYR A 48 -16.69 -22.16 -2.03
CA TYR A 48 -17.20 -20.80 -2.17
C TYR A 48 -16.23 -19.73 -1.62
N GLU A 49 -15.59 -19.98 -0.48
CA GLU A 49 -14.64 -19.03 0.09
C GLU A 49 -13.38 -18.93 -0.77
N GLU A 50 -12.88 -20.06 -1.27
CA GLU A 50 -11.70 -20.08 -2.13
C GLU A 50 -11.96 -19.43 -3.49
N LEU A 51 -13.15 -19.62 -4.06
CA LEU A 51 -13.60 -18.91 -5.26
C LEU A 51 -13.64 -17.39 -5.06
N GLN A 52 -14.14 -16.93 -3.90
CA GLN A 52 -14.17 -15.50 -3.57
C GLN A 52 -12.74 -14.93 -3.44
N ARG A 53 -11.84 -15.66 -2.78
CA ARG A 53 -10.43 -15.27 -2.61
C ARG A 53 -9.71 -15.21 -3.95
N PHE A 54 -9.88 -16.23 -4.80
CA PHE A 54 -9.38 -16.26 -6.17
C PHE A 54 -9.82 -15.02 -6.95
N THR A 55 -11.12 -14.74 -6.96
CA THR A 55 -11.70 -13.61 -7.71
C THR A 55 -11.15 -12.27 -7.21
N THR A 56 -11.05 -12.10 -5.89
CA THR A 56 -10.54 -10.86 -5.27
C THR A 56 -9.07 -10.63 -5.62
N ILE A 57 -8.23 -11.65 -5.49
CA ILE A 57 -6.80 -11.57 -5.78
C ILE A 57 -6.57 -11.34 -7.28
N TRP A 58 -7.35 -12.01 -8.14
CA TRP A 58 -7.32 -11.79 -9.59
C TRP A 58 -7.64 -10.34 -9.96
N LEU A 59 -8.71 -9.78 -9.37
CA LEU A 59 -9.13 -8.41 -9.61
C LEU A 59 -8.06 -7.39 -9.18
N TYR A 60 -7.44 -7.58 -8.00
CA TYR A 60 -6.35 -6.72 -7.55
C TYR A 60 -5.12 -6.79 -8.44
N TYR A 61 -4.75 -7.98 -8.89
CA TYR A 61 -3.61 -8.14 -9.80
C TYR A 61 -3.84 -7.46 -11.15
N MET A 62 -5.04 -7.59 -11.72
CA MET A 62 -5.35 -7.03 -13.04
C MET A 62 -5.55 -5.51 -13.04
N THR A 63 -6.11 -4.95 -11.95
CA THR A 63 -6.47 -3.53 -11.89
C THR A 63 -5.45 -2.66 -11.15
N GLY A 64 -4.62 -3.25 -10.30
CA GLY A 64 -3.66 -2.52 -9.47
C GLY A 64 -4.31 -1.61 -8.41
N VAL A 65 -5.62 -1.77 -8.16
CA VAL A 65 -6.35 -1.03 -7.14
C VAL A 65 -5.83 -1.39 -5.75
N ARG A 66 -5.72 -0.40 -4.84
CA ARG A 66 -5.30 -0.66 -3.47
C ARG A 66 -6.36 -1.49 -2.76
N VAL A 67 -5.93 -2.39 -1.86
CA VAL A 67 -6.83 -3.25 -1.08
C VAL A 67 -7.92 -2.43 -0.36
N SER A 68 -7.57 -1.25 0.18
CA SER A 68 -8.53 -0.35 0.84
C SER A 68 -9.58 0.23 -0.09
N GLU A 69 -9.23 0.48 -1.36
CA GLU A 69 -10.13 1.03 -2.36
C GLU A 69 -11.04 -0.07 -2.91
N GLY A 70 -10.49 -1.26 -3.15
CA GLY A 70 -11.25 -2.39 -3.70
C GLY A 70 -12.17 -3.09 -2.70
N LEU A 71 -11.90 -3.00 -1.39
CA LEU A 71 -12.85 -3.44 -0.35
C LEU A 71 -14.09 -2.55 -0.24
N SER A 72 -14.04 -1.33 -0.77
CA SER A 72 -15.14 -0.36 -0.70
C SER A 72 -16.08 -0.41 -1.90
N LEU A 73 -15.81 -1.29 -2.88
CA LEU A 73 -16.65 -1.52 -4.07
C LEU A 73 -17.76 -2.53 -3.75
#